data_AF-A0A3D1L221-F1
#
_entry.id   AF-A0A3D1L221-F1
#
_cell.length_a   1.000
_cell.length_b   1.000
_cell.length_c   1.000
_cell.angle_alpha   90.00
_cell.angle_beta   90.00
_cell.angle_gamma   90.00
#
_symmetry.space_group_name_H-M   'P 1'
#
loop_
_entity.id
_entity.type
_entity.pdbx_description
1 polymer ?
#
loop_
_entity_poly.entity_id
_entity_poly.type
_entity_poly.pdbx_seq_one_letter_code
_entity_poly.pdbx_strand_id
1 'polypeptide(L)' 'MQQSAIDLNLVLDSPDANWEEIFNELKEFYTVRYNTGLTLITIRHYTEEVLDWMVREKDIYLEQHSRKTARMLVKQ' A
#
# COMPACT_ATOMS: atom_id res chain seq x y z
N MET A 1 3.40 -3.42 6.06
CA MET A 1 4.24 -4.49 5.48
C MET A 1 3.35 -5.69 5.21
N GLN A 2 3.46 -6.26 4.02
CA GLN A 2 2.83 -7.54 3.66
C GLN A 2 3.90 -8.42 3.03
N GLN A 3 4.07 -9.62 3.56
CA GLN A 3 5.11 -10.55 3.13
C GLN A 3 4.47 -11.89 2.75
N SER A 4 4.79 -12.39 1.56
CA SER A 4 4.53 -13.76 1.15
C SER A 4 5.83 -14.57 1.23
N ALA A 5 5.81 -15.84 0.81
CA ALA A 5 7.03 -16.65 0.73
C ALA A 5 8.04 -16.12 -0.31
N ILE A 6 7.58 -15.29 -1.26
CA ILE A 6 8.34 -14.89 -2.45
C ILE A 6 8.40 -13.36 -2.59
N ASP A 7 7.38 -12.64 -2.12
CA ASP A 7 7.24 -11.20 -2.33
C ASP A 7 7.21 -10.44 -1.01
N LEU A 8 7.83 -9.26 -1.00
CA LEU A 8 7.77 -8.30 0.09
C LEU A 8 7.18 -6.98 -0.41
N ASN A 9 6.06 -6.58 0.17
CA ASN A 9 5.39 -5.30 -0.11
C ASN A 9 5.51 -4.37 1.09
N LEU A 10 6.09 -3.20 0.85
CA LEU A 10 6.32 -2.16 1.85
C LEU A 10 5.50 -0.91 1.51
N VAL A 11 4.98 -0.29 2.57
CA VAL A 11 4.26 0.99 2.50
C VAL A 11 4.99 1.88 3.47
N LEU A 12 5.62 2.92 2.93
CA LEU A 12 6.56 3.76 3.65
C LEU A 12 6.09 5.20 3.53
N ASP A 13 6.08 5.91 4.65
CA ASP A 13 6.06 7.36 4.60
C ASP A 13 7.45 7.81 4.12
N SER A 14 7.47 8.71 3.13
CA SER A 14 8.66 9.01 2.34
C SER A 14 9.08 10.48 2.46
N PRO A 15 9.49 10.96 3.64
CA PRO A 15 10.20 12.22 3.72
C PRO A 15 11.67 12.02 3.31
N ASP A 16 12.10 12.73 2.26
CA ASP A 16 13.50 13.05 1.91
C ASP A 16 14.54 11.90 2.01
N ALA A 17 14.19 10.70 1.54
CA ALA A 17 15.13 9.58 1.43
C ALA A 17 15.67 9.44 -0.01
N ASN A 18 16.94 9.02 -0.14
CA ASN A 18 17.56 8.72 -1.43
C ASN A 18 17.11 7.35 -1.97
N TRP A 19 15.84 7.25 -2.38
CA TRP A 19 15.24 5.98 -2.83
C TRP A 19 15.93 5.37 -4.03
N GLU A 20 16.55 6.18 -4.89
CA GLU A 20 17.23 5.68 -6.09
C GLU A 20 18.42 4.80 -5.74
N GLU A 21 19.22 5.20 -4.75
CA GLU A 21 20.36 4.42 -4.24
C GLU A 21 19.89 3.09 -3.64
N ILE A 22 18.89 3.14 -2.76
CA ILE A 22 18.30 1.94 -2.13
C ILE A 22 17.74 0.99 -3.20
N PHE A 23 17.03 1.51 -4.19
CA PHE A 23 16.47 0.68 -5.26
C PHE A 23 17.55 0.08 -6.15
N ASN A 24 18.66 0.77 -6.38
CA ASN A 24 19.76 0.23 -7.18
C ASN A 24 20.42 -0.95 -6.48
N GLU A 25 20.67 -0.86 -5.17
CA GLU A 25 21.18 -1.98 -4.38
C GLU A 25 20.21 -3.17 -4.37
N LEU A 26 18.92 -2.91 -4.17
CA LEU A 26 17.90 -3.98 -4.14
C LEU A 26 17.69 -4.65 -5.50
N LYS A 27 17.84 -3.91 -6.61
CA LYS A 27 17.68 -4.44 -7.97
C LYS A 27 18.71 -5.48 -8.36
N GLU A 28 19.86 -5.53 -7.69
CA GLU A 28 20.85 -6.59 -7.90
C GLU A 28 20.33 -7.97 -7.49
N PHE A 29 19.43 -8.01 -6.51
CA PHE A 29 18.93 -9.24 -5.90
C PHE A 29 17.44 -9.51 -6.17
N TYR A 30 16.66 -8.46 -6.43
CA TYR A 30 15.20 -8.52 -6.48
C TYR A 30 14.63 -7.73 -7.67
N THR A 31 13.45 -8.14 -8.14
CA THR A 31 12.66 -7.28 -9.03
C THR A 31 11.94 -6.21 -8.21
N VAL A 32 12.47 -4.99 -8.24
CA VAL A 32 11.91 -3.86 -7.47
C VAL A 32 10.83 -3.14 -8.28
N ARG A 33 9.62 -3.05 -7.73
CA ARG A 33 8.50 -2.24 -8.25
C ARG A 33 7.99 -1.32 -7.15
N TYR A 34 7.67 -0.08 -7.50
CA TYR A 34 7.14 0.89 -6.56
C TYR A 34 6.10 1.80 -7.23
N ASN A 35 5.24 2.38 -6.41
CA ASN A 35 4.22 3.34 -6.82
C ASN A 35 4.30 4.56 -5.89
N THR A 36 4.16 5.76 -6.45
CA THR A 36 4.14 7.02 -5.70
C THR A 36 2.78 7.70 -5.81
N GLY A 37 2.53 8.68 -4.93
CA GLY A 37 1.26 9.41 -4.90
C GLY A 37 0.09 8.58 -4.38
N LEU A 38 0.37 7.60 -3.51
CA LEU A 38 -0.65 6.76 -2.90
C LEU A 38 -1.16 7.38 -1.60
N THR A 39 -2.42 7.11 -1.29
CA THR A 39 -3.04 7.45 0.00
C THR A 39 -3.37 6.18 0.76
N LEU A 40 -2.90 6.09 2.01
CA LEU A 40 -3.30 5.02 2.92
C LEU A 40 -4.56 5.43 3.70
N ILE A 41 -5.67 4.77 3.41
CA ILE A 41 -6.93 4.93 4.15
C ILE A 41 -7.01 3.84 5.21
N THR A 42 -7.34 4.22 6.45
CA THR A 42 -7.61 3.28 7.54
C THR A 42 -8.98 3.57 8.15
N ILE A 43 -9.89 2.60 8.04
CA ILE A 43 -11.25 2.70 8.57
C ILE A 43 -11.40 1.69 9.71
N ARG A 44 -11.77 2.18 10.90
CA ARG A 44 -12.10 1.34 12.05
C ARG A 44 -13.61 1.20 12.18
N HIS A 45 -14.05 0.04 12.66
CA HIS A 45 -15.45 -0.36 12.77
C HIS A 45 -16.23 -0.13 11.47
N TYR A 46 -15.61 -0.50 10.34
CA TYR A 46 -16.21 -0.27 9.03
C TYR A 46 -17.49 -1.10 8.84
N THR A 47 -18.39 -0.60 8.00
CA THR A 47 -19.44 -1.39 7.35
C THR A 47 -19.10 -1.52 5.88
N GLU A 48 -19.61 -2.56 5.21
CA GLU A 48 -19.40 -2.76 3.77
C GLU A 48 -19.84 -1.52 2.97
N GLU A 49 -20.94 -0.88 3.37
CA GLU A 49 -21.45 0.35 2.74
C GLU A 49 -20.45 1.53 2.84
N VAL A 50 -19.83 1.73 4.01
CA VAL A 50 -18.83 2.80 4.20
C VAL A 50 -17.56 2.50 3.41
N LEU A 51 -17.18 1.22 3.30
CA LEU A 51 -16.05 0.82 2.47
C LEU A 51 -16.30 1.17 1.01
N ASP A 52 -17.39 0.67 0.43
CA ASP A 52 -17.74 0.89 -0.97
C ASP A 52 -17.77 2.37 -1.33
N TRP A 53 -18.33 3.20 -0.45
CA TRP A 53 -18.34 4.65 -0.65
C TRP A 53 -16.93 5.26 -0.64
N MET A 54 -16.06 4.80 0.27
CA MET A 54 -14.71 5.35 0.45
C MET A 54 -13.73 4.96 -0.68
N VAL A 55 -13.94 3.81 -1.33
CA VAL A 55 -13.13 3.35 -2.48
C VAL A 55 -13.76 3.60 -3.84
N ARG A 56 -15.00 4.11 -3.88
CA ARG A 56 -15.66 4.46 -5.13
C ARG A 56 -14.76 5.36 -5.97
N GLU A 57 -14.58 4.99 -7.24
CA GLU A 57 -13.78 5.73 -8.24
C GLU A 57 -12.28 5.82 -7.93
N LYS A 58 -11.74 4.98 -7.04
CA LYS A 58 -10.30 4.93 -6.74
C LYS A 58 -9.66 3.64 -7.21
N ASP A 59 -8.43 3.72 -7.70
CA ASP A 59 -7.63 2.55 -7.99
C ASP A 59 -7.08 1.96 -6.68
N ILE A 60 -7.52 0.76 -6.33
CA ILE A 60 -7.06 0.04 -5.13
C ILE A 60 -5.82 -0.79 -5.48
N TYR A 61 -4.70 -0.50 -4.81
CA TYR A 61 -3.44 -1.21 -4.99
C TYR A 61 -3.19 -2.27 -3.93
N LEU A 62 -3.72 -2.05 -2.73
CA LEU A 62 -3.59 -2.96 -1.62
C LEU A 62 -4.81 -2.85 -0.72
N GLU A 63 -5.35 -3.98 -0.31
CA GLU A 63 -6.50 -4.06 0.57
C GLU A 63 -6.25 -5.09 1.67
N GLN A 64 -6.44 -4.68 2.93
CA GLN A 64 -6.20 -5.52 4.09
C GLN A 64 -7.35 -5.39 5.09
N HIS A 65 -8.08 -6.48 5.27
CA HIS A 65 -9.29 -6.51 6.08
C HIS A 65 -9.08 -7.37 7.31
N SER A 66 -9.56 -6.85 8.43
CA SER A 66 -9.82 -7.59 9.67
C SER A 66 -11.29 -7.41 10.02
N ARG A 67 -11.79 -8.15 11.01
CA ARG A 67 -13.20 -8.08 11.44
C ARG A 67 -13.71 -6.67 11.78
N LYS A 68 -12.82 -5.73 12.09
CA LYS A 68 -13.18 -4.38 12.51
C LYS A 68 -12.36 -3.28 11.85
N THR A 69 -11.35 -3.61 11.06
CA THR A 69 -10.46 -2.59 10.49
C THR A 69 -10.14 -2.95 9.07
N ALA A 70 -10.37 -2.00 8.17
CA ALA A 70 -9.95 -2.07 6.78
C ALA A 70 -8.83 -1.05 6.56
N ARG A 71 -7.80 -1.47 5.83
CA ARG A 71 -6.68 -0.63 5.40
C ARG A 71 -6.53 -0.78 3.90
N MET A 72 -6.50 0.34 3.21
CA MET A 72 -6.50 0.37 1.75
C MET A 72 -5.44 1.36 1.26
N LEU A 73 -4.61 0.97 0.31
CA LEU A 73 -3.83 1.91 -0.48
C LEU A 73 -4.57 2.21 -1.76
N VAL A 74 -4.86 3.48 -1.94
CA VAL A 74 -5.58 4.00 -3.10
C VAL A 74 -4.75 5.03 -3.83
N LYS A 75 -4.98 5.14 -5.13
CA LYS A 75 -4.57 6.27 -5.95
C LYS A 75 -5.83 6.98 -6.46
N GLN A 76 -5.79 8.31 -6.50
CA GLN A 76 -6.84 9.11 -7.13
C GLN A 76 -6.84 8.88 -8.65
#